data_AF-G9EUD6-F1
#
_entry.id   AF-G9EUD6-F1
#
_cell.length_a   1.000
_cell.length_b   1.000
_cell.length_c   1.000
_cell.angle_alpha   90.00
_cell.angle_beta   90.00
_cell.angle_gamma   90.00
#
_symmetry.space_group_name_H-M   'P 1'
#
loop_
_entity.id
_entity.type
_entity.pdbx_description
1 polymer ?
#
loop_
_entity_poly.entity_id
_entity_poly.type
_entity_poly.pdbx_seq_one_letter_code
_entity_poly.pdbx_strand_id
1 'polypeptide(L)'
;MDHVEGVLRENFDAVDAFLTHMWVVTVTGAPKIWAMNFIERYEKSPRKWYAGAVGWFGFNGNLNTGLVLRTVRIEKGIAEVRVGATLLYDSVPESEEQETRLKASAFLDMLQNKELKCKNIAETFALTGKGKRVLLIDHQDSFVHTLANYIRQTGAEVSTIRFDKAVHYLQKNNYDLVVLSPGPGKPSDFKLSATIDAVIARGIPLFGVCLGLQGLVEHFGGVLDVLEYPMHGKPSMINVMDASGLFTGLGSSFKAGRYHSLYARLKAMPDVLSVTAMSDDGVVMAISHRHLPIHAVQFHPETILSLVNQAGFKIITNLMGMVSKDAQ
;
A
#
# COMPACT_ATOMS: atom_id res chain seq x y z
N MET A 1 7.59 2.12 4.72
CA MET A 1 7.70 1.87 6.19
C MET A 1 9.17 1.84 6.52
N ASP A 2 9.57 2.49 7.60
CA ASP A 2 10.95 2.38 8.09
C ASP A 2 11.09 1.06 8.83
N HIS A 3 11.86 0.13 8.25
CA HIS A 3 12.16 -1.16 8.85
C HIS A 3 13.49 -1.05 9.58
N VAL A 4 13.45 -1.17 10.91
CA VAL A 4 14.63 -1.04 11.78
C VAL A 4 14.93 -2.41 12.37
N GLU A 5 16.07 -2.98 11.98
CA GLU A 5 16.59 -4.24 12.51
C GLU A 5 17.76 -4.01 13.45
N GLY A 6 17.97 -4.95 14.36
CA GLY A 6 19.10 -4.93 15.29
C GLY A 6 19.30 -6.32 15.91
N VAL A 7 20.53 -6.58 16.34
CA VAL A 7 20.89 -7.82 17.05
C VAL A 7 20.88 -7.52 18.54
N LEU A 8 20.22 -8.38 19.32
CA LEU A 8 20.23 -8.27 20.78
C LEU A 8 21.64 -8.56 21.32
N ARG A 9 22.01 -7.85 22.38
CA ARG A 9 23.26 -8.10 23.09
C ARG A 9 23.17 -9.45 23.82
N GLU A 10 24.31 -10.07 24.07
CA GLU A 10 24.39 -11.24 24.95
C GLU A 10 23.70 -10.93 26.29
N ASN A 11 22.92 -11.90 26.78
CA ASN A 11 22.08 -11.83 27.99
C ASN A 11 20.79 -10.97 27.90
N PHE A 12 20.39 -10.48 26.72
CA PHE A 12 19.09 -9.82 26.52
C PHE A 12 18.16 -10.66 25.64
N ASP A 13 16.85 -10.64 25.93
CA ASP A 13 15.83 -11.39 25.20
C ASP A 13 14.80 -10.50 24.47
N ALA A 14 13.77 -11.12 23.88
CA ALA A 14 12.74 -10.42 23.15
C ALA A 14 11.80 -9.57 24.04
N VAL A 15 11.70 -9.86 25.34
CA VAL A 15 10.97 -9.06 26.32
C VAL A 15 11.77 -7.81 26.66
N ASP A 16 13.09 -7.92 26.86
CA ASP A 16 13.97 -6.75 27.01
C ASP A 16 13.86 -5.83 25.79
N ALA A 17 13.97 -6.41 24.58
CA ALA A 17 13.82 -5.69 23.32
C ALA A 17 12.54 -4.85 23.29
N PHE A 18 11.43 -5.49 23.64
CA PHE A 18 10.10 -4.88 23.70
C PHE A 18 10.01 -3.75 24.74
N LEU A 19 10.51 -3.98 25.96
CA LEU A 19 10.53 -2.99 27.04
C LEU A 19 11.27 -1.71 26.64
N THR A 20 12.37 -1.78 25.89
CA THR A 20 13.12 -0.57 25.46
C THR A 20 12.27 0.41 24.65
N HIS A 21 11.37 -0.10 23.80
CA HIS A 21 10.55 0.73 22.92
C HIS A 21 9.15 1.00 23.47
N MET A 22 8.73 0.40 24.58
CA MET A 22 7.45 0.71 25.24
C MET A 22 7.38 2.18 25.73
N TRP A 23 6.29 2.92 25.53
CA TRP A 23 5.39 2.84 24.38
C TRP A 23 5.98 3.58 23.19
N VAL A 24 5.60 3.16 21.98
CA VAL A 24 6.29 3.56 20.75
C VAL A 24 6.07 5.04 20.41
N VAL A 25 7.07 5.64 19.76
CA VAL A 25 7.15 7.10 19.54
C VAL A 25 5.97 7.65 18.72
N THR A 26 5.49 6.87 17.74
CA THR A 26 4.41 7.24 16.80
C THR A 26 3.03 7.44 17.42
N VAL A 27 2.87 7.08 18.70
CA VAL A 27 1.61 7.21 19.47
C VAL A 27 1.81 7.94 20.79
N THR A 28 3.04 8.38 21.09
CA THR A 28 3.41 9.08 22.32
C THR A 28 4.01 10.45 21.99
N GLY A 29 5.18 10.44 21.36
CA GLY A 29 5.93 11.62 20.92
C GLY A 29 7.41 11.54 21.32
N ALA A 30 8.21 12.48 20.84
CA ALA A 30 9.62 12.60 21.16
C ALA A 30 9.95 14.01 21.71
N PRO A 31 10.81 14.15 22.73
CA PRO A 31 11.45 13.08 23.52
C PRO A 31 10.45 12.31 24.42
N LYS A 32 10.59 10.97 24.50
CA LYS A 32 9.58 10.06 25.10
C LYS A 32 9.09 10.48 26.48
N ILE A 33 10.00 10.77 27.42
CA ILE A 33 9.63 11.12 28.81
C ILE A 33 8.82 12.42 28.85
N TRP A 34 9.24 13.43 28.06
CA TRP A 34 8.50 14.69 27.97
C TRP A 34 7.11 14.48 27.35
N ALA A 35 7.02 13.70 26.28
CA ALA A 35 5.75 13.41 25.61
C ALA A 35 4.77 12.65 26.51
N MET A 36 5.26 11.67 27.29
CA MET A 36 4.45 10.95 28.28
C MET A 36 3.93 11.89 29.39
N ASN A 37 4.79 12.76 29.93
CA ASN A 37 4.40 13.78 30.92
C ASN A 37 3.39 14.79 30.33
N PHE A 38 3.50 15.12 29.05
CA PHE A 38 2.53 15.97 28.35
C PHE A 38 1.17 15.25 28.23
N ILE A 39 1.18 14.00 27.75
CA ILE A 39 -0.02 13.16 27.65
C ILE A 39 -0.74 13.05 28.99
N GLU A 40 -0.03 12.79 30.09
CA GLU A 40 -0.61 12.68 31.44
C GLU A 40 -1.28 13.98 31.92
N ARG A 41 -0.73 15.15 31.56
CA ARG A 41 -1.28 16.46 31.94
C ARG A 41 -2.49 16.88 31.11
N TYR A 42 -2.52 16.53 29.83
CA TYR A 42 -3.50 17.05 28.87
C TYR A 42 -4.61 16.06 28.50
N GLU A 43 -4.40 14.74 28.60
CA GLU A 43 -5.46 13.76 28.38
C GLU A 43 -6.37 13.61 29.60
N LYS A 44 -7.66 13.97 29.44
CA LYS A 44 -8.68 13.91 30.51
C LYS A 44 -9.12 12.48 30.89
N SER A 45 -8.53 11.44 30.34
CA SER A 45 -8.89 10.04 30.58
C SER A 45 -7.70 9.09 30.36
N PRO A 46 -7.63 7.95 31.07
CA PRO A 46 -6.56 6.98 30.86
C PRO A 46 -6.67 6.31 29.48
N ARG A 47 -5.53 6.01 28.88
CA ARG A 47 -5.43 5.34 27.57
C ARG A 47 -5.98 3.91 27.55
N LYS A 48 -6.05 3.23 28.70
CA LYS A 48 -6.41 1.80 28.82
C LYS A 48 -5.50 0.97 27.91
N TRP A 49 -6.04 0.34 26.86
CA TRP A 49 -5.26 -0.41 25.87
C TRP A 49 -4.78 0.42 24.67
N TYR A 50 -5.32 1.63 24.44
CA TYR A 50 -4.92 2.47 23.31
C TYR A 50 -3.42 2.80 23.39
N ALA A 51 -2.71 2.69 22.26
CA ALA A 51 -1.26 2.82 22.18
C ALA A 51 -0.47 1.72 22.92
N GLY A 52 -1.15 0.71 23.46
CA GLY A 52 -0.55 -0.50 24.02
C GLY A 52 -0.12 -1.51 22.93
N ALA A 53 0.13 -2.75 23.34
CA ALA A 53 0.49 -3.85 22.45
C ALA A 53 -0.42 -5.07 22.64
N VAL A 54 -0.63 -5.82 21.56
CA VAL A 54 -1.28 -7.12 21.53
C VAL A 54 -0.44 -8.07 20.69
N GLY A 55 -0.27 -9.32 21.10
CA GLY A 55 0.69 -10.20 20.45
C GLY A 55 0.76 -11.60 21.06
N TRP A 56 1.76 -12.37 20.65
CA TRP A 56 2.09 -13.66 21.23
C TRP A 56 3.57 -13.71 21.66
N PHE A 57 3.82 -14.47 22.72
CA PHE A 57 5.13 -14.81 23.24
C PHE A 57 5.26 -16.33 23.25
N GLY A 58 6.35 -16.85 22.67
CA GLY A 58 6.57 -18.29 22.51
C GLY A 58 7.53 -18.87 23.54
N PHE A 59 7.37 -20.16 23.84
CA PHE A 59 8.33 -20.93 24.65
C PHE A 59 9.74 -21.01 24.03
N ASN A 60 9.90 -20.63 22.76
CA ASN A 60 11.19 -20.51 22.08
C ASN A 60 11.83 -19.10 22.24
N GLY A 61 11.25 -18.22 23.07
CA GLY A 61 11.73 -16.85 23.27
C GLY A 61 11.29 -15.84 22.21
N ASN A 62 10.58 -16.26 21.16
CA ASN A 62 10.08 -15.33 20.14
C ASN A 62 8.92 -14.47 20.69
N LEU A 63 8.93 -13.19 20.35
CA LEU A 63 7.84 -12.26 20.61
C LEU A 63 7.39 -11.63 19.29
N ASN A 64 6.08 -11.50 19.09
CA ASN A 64 5.51 -10.72 17.98
C ASN A 64 4.30 -9.93 18.51
N THR A 65 4.39 -8.60 18.42
CA THR A 65 3.39 -7.67 18.95
C THR A 65 2.99 -6.63 17.91
N GLY A 66 1.70 -6.43 17.72
CA GLY A 66 1.13 -5.27 17.03
C GLY A 66 0.73 -4.16 18.01
N LEU A 67 0.75 -2.91 17.55
CA LEU A 67 0.21 -1.77 18.31
C LEU A 67 -1.32 -1.87 18.40
N VAL A 68 -1.88 -1.59 19.57
CA VAL A 68 -3.32 -1.44 19.76
C VAL A 68 -3.75 -0.03 19.31
N LEU A 69 -3.92 0.09 17.99
CA LEU A 69 -4.52 1.22 17.29
C LEU A 69 -5.69 0.70 16.44
N ARG A 70 -6.54 1.62 15.95
CA ARG A 70 -7.70 1.27 15.09
C ARG A 70 -8.51 0.12 15.72
N THR A 71 -8.84 0.28 17.00
CA THR A 71 -9.47 -0.76 17.83
C THR A 71 -10.62 -0.11 18.60
N VAL A 72 -11.74 -0.83 18.74
CA VAL A 72 -12.88 -0.42 19.56
C VAL A 72 -12.84 -1.17 20.88
N ARG A 73 -12.92 -0.48 22.01
CA ARG A 73 -13.13 -1.11 23.31
C ARG A 73 -14.64 -1.12 23.60
N ILE A 74 -15.20 -2.31 23.79
CA ILE A 74 -16.63 -2.46 24.14
C ILE A 74 -16.73 -2.91 25.60
N GLU A 75 -17.43 -2.13 26.43
CA GLU A 75 -17.68 -2.45 27.83
C GLU A 75 -19.08 -1.98 28.22
N LYS A 76 -19.88 -2.86 28.86
CA LYS A 76 -21.23 -2.54 29.36
C LYS A 76 -22.15 -1.86 28.32
N GLY A 77 -22.02 -2.26 27.04
CA GLY A 77 -22.77 -1.68 25.92
C GLY A 77 -22.24 -0.35 25.38
N ILE A 78 -21.16 0.20 25.94
CA ILE A 78 -20.51 1.42 25.46
C ILE A 78 -19.33 1.02 24.57
N ALA A 79 -19.28 1.56 23.36
CA ALA A 79 -18.17 1.43 22.42
C ALA A 79 -17.28 2.68 22.49
N GLU A 80 -16.05 2.52 22.98
CA GLU A 80 -15.03 3.56 23.05
C GLU A 80 -14.08 3.42 21.85
N VAL A 81 -14.10 4.40 20.94
CA VAL A 81 -13.14 4.51 19.82
C VAL A 81 -12.15 5.61 20.17
N ARG A 82 -10.86 5.26 20.33
CA ARG A 82 -9.81 6.20 20.72
C ARG A 82 -8.77 6.32 19.60
N VAL A 83 -8.46 7.56 19.23
CA VAL A 83 -7.65 7.92 18.05
C VAL A 83 -6.88 9.21 18.34
N GLY A 84 -5.72 9.38 17.71
CA GLY A 84 -4.95 10.62 17.70
C GLY A 84 -4.20 10.81 16.38
N ALA A 85 -3.58 11.97 16.24
CA ALA A 85 -2.70 12.34 15.14
C ALA A 85 -1.33 12.80 15.69
N THR A 86 -0.33 12.97 14.83
CA THR A 86 1.04 13.32 15.25
C THR A 86 1.23 14.81 15.13
N LEU A 87 1.22 15.52 16.26
CA LEU A 87 1.36 16.97 16.26
C LEU A 87 2.83 17.38 16.06
N LEU A 88 3.08 18.12 14.99
CA LEU A 88 4.36 18.75 14.65
C LEU A 88 4.28 20.27 14.82
N TYR A 89 5.40 20.97 14.63
CA TYR A 89 5.46 22.44 14.77
C TYR A 89 4.68 23.19 13.68
N ASP A 90 4.46 22.53 12.54
CA ASP A 90 3.75 22.98 11.35
C ASP A 90 2.37 22.32 11.17
N SER A 91 1.91 21.53 12.16
CA SER A 91 0.57 20.91 12.15
C SER A 91 -0.55 21.97 12.15
N VAL A 92 -1.49 21.81 11.22
CA VAL A 92 -2.70 22.65 11.12
C VAL A 92 -3.83 21.96 11.91
N PRO A 93 -4.39 22.57 12.98
CA PRO A 93 -5.35 21.91 13.88
C PRO A 93 -6.54 21.25 13.18
N GLU A 94 -7.09 21.90 12.16
CA GLU A 94 -8.23 21.41 11.37
C GLU A 94 -7.86 20.17 10.55
N SER A 95 -6.61 20.06 10.07
CA SER A 95 -6.12 18.89 9.34
C SER A 95 -5.88 17.71 10.27
N GLU A 96 -5.36 17.96 11.48
CA GLU A 96 -5.17 16.91 12.50
C GLU A 96 -6.51 16.35 13.00
N GLU A 97 -7.51 17.21 13.26
CA GLU A 97 -8.89 16.83 13.56
C GLU A 97 -9.47 15.95 12.43
N GLN A 98 -9.32 16.35 11.17
CA GLN A 98 -9.76 15.55 10.01
C GLN A 98 -9.06 14.19 9.95
N GLU A 99 -7.74 14.14 10.20
CA GLU A 99 -6.98 12.88 10.25
C GLU A 99 -7.52 11.96 11.35
N THR A 100 -7.83 12.46 12.55
CA THR A 100 -8.43 11.62 13.60
C THR A 100 -9.80 11.08 13.21
N ARG A 101 -10.63 11.87 12.51
CA ARG A 101 -11.94 11.42 12.01
C ARG A 101 -11.80 10.36 10.92
N LEU A 102 -10.87 10.54 9.98
CA LEU A 102 -10.52 9.56 8.94
C LEU A 102 -9.96 8.25 9.52
N LYS A 103 -9.21 8.32 10.62
CA LYS A 103 -8.73 7.12 11.35
C LYS A 103 -9.82 6.41 12.15
N ALA A 104 -10.88 7.12 12.54
CA ALA A 104 -12.01 6.61 13.33
C ALA A 104 -13.19 6.11 12.48
N SER A 105 -13.37 6.63 11.26
CA SER A 105 -14.59 6.50 10.44
C SER A 105 -15.12 5.07 10.35
N ALA A 106 -14.27 4.12 9.94
CA ALA A 106 -14.66 2.71 9.78
C ALA A 106 -15.31 2.08 11.03
N PHE A 107 -14.98 2.55 12.24
CA PHE A 107 -15.59 2.09 13.49
C PHE A 107 -16.89 2.83 13.82
N LEU A 108 -16.97 4.11 13.50
CA LEU A 108 -18.18 4.92 13.68
C LEU A 108 -19.27 4.48 12.70
N ASP A 109 -18.91 4.21 11.45
CA ASP A 109 -19.79 3.72 10.38
C ASP A 109 -20.41 2.36 10.74
N MET A 110 -19.63 1.48 11.38
CA MET A 110 -20.11 0.20 11.92
C MET A 110 -21.16 0.38 13.02
N LEU A 111 -20.99 1.36 13.91
CA LEU A 111 -21.87 1.58 15.06
C LEU A 111 -23.18 2.31 14.69
N GLN A 112 -23.17 3.11 13.63
CA GLN A 112 -24.35 3.88 13.19
C GLN A 112 -25.34 3.04 12.37
N ASN A 113 -24.88 1.97 11.70
CA ASN A 113 -25.74 1.11 10.88
C ASN A 113 -26.45 0.01 11.70
N LYS A 114 -27.50 0.39 12.44
CA LYS A 114 -28.44 -0.58 13.06
C LYS A 114 -29.19 -1.43 12.04
N GLU A 115 -29.37 -0.91 10.84
CA GLU A 115 -29.75 -1.70 9.67
C GLU A 115 -28.61 -1.63 8.65
N LEU A 116 -27.79 -2.68 8.59
CA LEU A 116 -27.27 -3.12 7.29
C LEU A 116 -28.42 -3.76 6.50
N LYS A 117 -29.45 -2.95 6.19
CA LYS A 117 -29.99 -3.02 4.84
C LYS A 117 -28.79 -2.67 3.97
N CYS A 118 -28.28 -3.64 3.23
CA CYS A 118 -27.43 -3.36 2.08
C CYS A 118 -28.27 -2.52 1.12
N LYS A 119 -28.30 -1.20 1.34
CA LYS A 119 -28.62 -0.25 0.28
C LYS A 119 -27.59 -0.56 -0.79
N ASN A 120 -28.04 -0.84 -2.01
CA ASN A 120 -27.18 -1.09 -3.16
C ASN A 120 -26.47 0.22 -3.57
N ILE A 121 -25.53 0.65 -2.72
CA ILE A 121 -24.57 1.74 -2.87
C ILE A 121 -23.15 1.20 -2.64
N ALA A 122 -22.98 -0.13 -2.70
CA ALA A 122 -21.88 -0.60 -3.50
C ALA A 122 -22.24 -0.27 -4.96
N GLU A 123 -21.44 0.57 -5.62
CA GLU A 123 -21.19 0.32 -7.05
C GLU A 123 -20.69 -1.13 -7.07
N THR A 124 -21.54 -2.08 -7.50
CA THR A 124 -21.17 -3.49 -7.52
C THR A 124 -20.19 -3.66 -8.67
N PHE A 125 -18.92 -3.40 -8.38
CA PHE A 125 -17.84 -3.52 -9.35
C PHE A 125 -17.88 -4.92 -9.95
N ALA A 126 -17.74 -4.97 -11.28
CA ALA A 126 -17.78 -6.23 -12.00
C ALA A 126 -16.69 -7.16 -11.46
N LEU A 127 -17.04 -8.44 -11.27
CA LEU A 127 -16.10 -9.47 -10.83
C LEU A 127 -15.17 -9.88 -12.00
N THR A 128 -14.42 -8.93 -12.54
CA THR A 128 -13.56 -9.07 -13.72
C THR A 128 -12.40 -10.03 -13.50
N GLY A 129 -12.04 -10.31 -12.25
CA GLY A 129 -11.07 -11.30 -11.84
C GLY A 129 -11.63 -12.72 -11.65
N LYS A 130 -12.95 -12.94 -11.75
CA LYS A 130 -13.58 -14.23 -11.42
C LYS A 130 -12.94 -15.40 -12.16
N GLY A 131 -12.35 -16.31 -11.38
CA GLY A 131 -11.71 -17.52 -11.91
C GLY A 131 -10.35 -17.31 -12.56
N LYS A 132 -9.71 -16.13 -12.37
CA LYS A 132 -8.32 -15.84 -12.74
C LYS A 132 -7.40 -16.03 -11.53
N ARG A 133 -6.16 -16.46 -11.77
CA ARG A 133 -5.12 -16.73 -10.77
C ARG A 133 -4.03 -15.68 -10.89
N VAL A 134 -3.80 -14.92 -9.82
CA VAL A 134 -2.84 -13.82 -9.77
C VAL A 134 -1.70 -14.16 -8.83
N LEU A 135 -0.46 -13.97 -9.30
CA LEU A 135 0.73 -14.02 -8.45
C LEU A 135 1.12 -12.61 -8.05
N LEU A 136 0.97 -12.26 -6.78
CA LEU A 136 1.46 -11.02 -6.21
C LEU A 136 2.85 -11.26 -5.58
N ILE A 137 3.86 -10.64 -6.17
CA ILE A 137 5.25 -10.72 -5.74
C ILE A 137 5.53 -9.56 -4.79
N ASP A 138 5.85 -9.91 -3.55
CA ASP A 138 6.05 -9.04 -2.40
C ASP A 138 7.53 -8.66 -2.25
N HIS A 139 7.81 -7.39 -2.52
CA HIS A 139 9.10 -6.71 -2.36
C HIS A 139 9.23 -6.02 -0.98
N GLN A 140 8.70 -6.64 0.07
CA GLN A 140 8.77 -6.19 1.46
C GLN A 140 8.02 -4.89 1.76
N ASP A 141 6.85 -4.69 1.12
CA ASP A 141 5.96 -3.56 1.43
C ASP A 141 4.81 -3.91 2.36
N SER A 142 4.43 -2.95 3.22
CA SER A 142 3.34 -3.10 4.19
C SER A 142 1.93 -3.10 3.62
N PHE A 143 1.72 -2.54 2.42
CA PHE A 143 0.42 -2.44 1.77
C PHE A 143 0.12 -3.60 0.82
N VAL A 144 1.07 -4.54 0.64
CA VAL A 144 0.93 -5.70 -0.24
C VAL A 144 -0.36 -6.49 -0.01
N HIS A 145 -0.79 -6.65 1.25
CA HIS A 145 -2.05 -7.34 1.57
C HIS A 145 -3.31 -6.51 1.27
N THR A 146 -3.23 -5.18 1.31
CA THR A 146 -4.32 -4.29 0.88
C THR A 146 -4.49 -4.35 -0.64
N LEU A 147 -3.39 -4.31 -1.39
CA LEU A 147 -3.37 -4.50 -2.85
C LEU A 147 -3.92 -5.89 -3.23
N ALA A 148 -3.46 -6.95 -2.53
CA ALA A 148 -4.00 -8.29 -2.70
C ALA A 148 -5.51 -8.35 -2.43
N ASN A 149 -6.01 -7.61 -1.43
CA ASN A 149 -7.43 -7.55 -1.11
C ASN A 149 -8.25 -6.82 -2.19
N TYR A 150 -7.73 -5.75 -2.80
CA TYR A 150 -8.38 -5.09 -3.94
C TYR A 150 -8.51 -6.06 -5.12
N ILE A 151 -7.45 -6.82 -5.43
CA ILE A 151 -7.47 -7.82 -6.50
C ILE A 151 -8.46 -8.96 -6.16
N ARG A 152 -8.47 -9.48 -4.92
CA ARG A 152 -9.43 -10.53 -4.49
C ARG A 152 -10.89 -10.08 -4.60
N GLN A 153 -11.20 -8.81 -4.33
CA GLN A 153 -12.56 -8.28 -4.46
C GLN A 153 -13.06 -8.25 -5.91
N THR A 154 -12.18 -8.32 -6.92
CA THR A 154 -12.59 -8.58 -8.32
C THR A 154 -12.99 -10.05 -8.58
N GLY A 155 -12.90 -10.93 -7.58
CA GLY A 155 -13.20 -12.37 -7.69
C GLY A 155 -11.99 -13.25 -8.06
N ALA A 156 -10.79 -12.70 -8.11
CA ALA A 156 -9.56 -13.43 -8.44
C ALA A 156 -8.98 -14.24 -7.26
N GLU A 157 -8.36 -15.38 -7.57
CA GLU A 157 -7.52 -16.14 -6.64
C GLU A 157 -6.13 -15.47 -6.58
N VAL A 158 -5.72 -14.96 -5.43
CA VAL A 158 -4.44 -14.23 -5.29
C VAL A 158 -3.47 -14.96 -4.36
N SER A 159 -2.39 -15.49 -4.95
CA SER A 159 -1.23 -16.02 -4.24
C SER A 159 -0.24 -14.90 -3.96
N THR A 160 0.13 -14.67 -2.70
CA THR A 160 1.15 -13.68 -2.32
C THR A 160 2.42 -14.40 -1.88
N ILE A 161 3.57 -14.05 -2.46
CA ILE A 161 4.88 -14.66 -2.17
C ILE A 161 5.97 -13.60 -2.07
N ARG A 162 7.04 -13.87 -1.32
CA ARG A 162 8.24 -13.01 -1.31
C ARG A 162 9.03 -13.12 -2.61
N PHE A 163 9.68 -12.02 -3.00
CA PHE A 163 10.41 -11.88 -4.26
C PHE A 163 11.52 -12.94 -4.50
N ASP A 164 12.19 -13.39 -3.43
CA ASP A 164 13.24 -14.43 -3.48
C ASP A 164 12.74 -15.77 -4.04
N LYS A 165 11.42 -16.00 -4.01
CA LYS A 165 10.76 -17.22 -4.50
C LYS A 165 10.04 -17.02 -5.83
N ALA A 166 10.04 -15.81 -6.41
CA ALA A 166 9.27 -15.47 -7.61
C ALA A 166 9.49 -16.43 -8.78
N VAL A 167 10.76 -16.60 -9.19
CA VAL A 167 11.15 -17.43 -10.32
C VAL A 167 10.79 -18.92 -10.12
N HIS A 168 10.70 -19.38 -8.87
CA HIS A 168 10.34 -20.76 -8.53
C HIS A 168 8.82 -21.03 -8.47
N TYR A 169 8.01 -19.98 -8.29
CA TYR A 169 6.55 -20.06 -8.37
C TYR A 169 6.04 -19.86 -9.79
N LEU A 170 6.71 -18.99 -10.56
CA LEU A 170 6.89 -19.18 -11.99
C LEU A 170 7.60 -20.53 -12.24
N GLN A 171 7.69 -21.00 -13.48
CA GLN A 171 8.03 -22.39 -13.83
C GLN A 171 6.98 -23.41 -13.33
N LYS A 172 6.79 -23.55 -12.00
CA LYS A 172 5.91 -24.57 -11.38
C LYS A 172 4.41 -24.35 -11.54
N ASN A 173 3.95 -23.09 -11.63
CA ASN A 173 2.53 -22.76 -11.67
C ASN A 173 2.18 -21.88 -12.88
N ASN A 174 0.92 -21.91 -13.27
CA ASN A 174 0.35 -21.00 -14.27
C ASN A 174 -0.49 -19.92 -13.58
N TYR A 175 -0.34 -18.68 -14.05
CA TYR A 175 -1.02 -17.48 -13.56
C TYR A 175 -1.47 -16.66 -14.77
N ASP A 176 -2.64 -16.02 -14.66
CA ASP A 176 -3.20 -15.16 -15.71
C ASP A 176 -2.64 -13.71 -15.59
N LEU A 177 -2.11 -13.35 -14.42
CA LEU A 177 -1.48 -12.06 -14.15
C LEU A 177 -0.39 -12.22 -13.09
N VAL A 178 0.73 -11.52 -13.28
CA VAL A 178 1.74 -11.29 -12.25
C VAL A 178 1.70 -9.82 -11.84
N VAL A 179 1.77 -9.56 -10.53
CA VAL A 179 1.78 -8.21 -9.97
C VAL A 179 3.07 -8.02 -9.16
N LEU A 180 3.81 -6.97 -9.47
CA LEU A 180 4.99 -6.53 -8.72
C LEU A 180 4.52 -5.49 -7.70
N SER A 181 4.61 -5.84 -6.41
CA SER A 181 4.21 -4.93 -5.33
C SER A 181 5.12 -3.70 -5.26
N PRO A 182 4.71 -2.66 -4.50
CA PRO A 182 5.65 -1.68 -3.97
C PRO A 182 6.74 -2.35 -3.11
N GLY A 183 7.75 -1.57 -2.73
CA GLY A 183 8.82 -1.97 -1.82
C GLY A 183 9.68 -0.77 -1.42
N PRO A 184 10.54 -0.89 -0.41
CA PRO A 184 11.56 0.10 -0.09
C PRO A 184 12.72 0.04 -1.11
N GLY A 185 13.76 0.85 -0.92
CA GLY A 185 15.03 0.72 -1.66
C GLY A 185 14.94 1.01 -3.16
N LYS A 186 15.68 0.24 -3.95
CA LYS A 186 15.79 0.33 -5.42
C LYS A 186 15.43 -1.01 -6.07
N PRO A 187 15.02 -1.04 -7.36
CA PRO A 187 14.66 -2.29 -8.03
C PRO A 187 15.80 -3.32 -8.11
N SER A 188 17.05 -2.84 -8.13
CA SER A 188 18.28 -3.66 -8.02
C SER A 188 18.28 -4.58 -6.80
N ASP A 189 17.79 -4.09 -5.66
CA ASP A 189 17.90 -4.76 -4.36
C ASP A 189 17.03 -6.03 -4.32
N PHE A 190 16.00 -6.04 -5.15
CA PHE A 190 15.03 -7.14 -5.32
C PHE A 190 15.25 -7.97 -6.58
N LYS A 191 16.32 -7.70 -7.34
CA LYS A 191 16.64 -8.36 -8.63
C LYS A 191 15.47 -8.30 -9.62
N LEU A 192 14.74 -7.18 -9.63
CA LEU A 192 13.45 -7.07 -10.33
C LEU A 192 13.52 -7.43 -11.82
N SER A 193 14.60 -7.06 -12.53
CA SER A 193 14.81 -7.43 -13.94
C SER A 193 14.71 -8.94 -14.18
N ALA A 194 15.36 -9.78 -13.36
CA ALA A 194 15.32 -11.23 -13.53
C ALA A 194 13.92 -11.83 -13.29
N THR A 195 13.11 -11.18 -12.44
CA THR A 195 11.70 -11.53 -12.26
C THR A 195 10.88 -11.11 -13.49
N ILE A 196 11.11 -9.91 -14.03
CA ILE A 196 10.42 -9.39 -15.22
C ILE A 196 10.72 -10.27 -16.44
N ASP A 197 12.00 -10.63 -16.68
CA ASP A 197 12.42 -11.58 -17.71
C ASP A 197 11.66 -12.92 -17.61
N ALA A 198 11.56 -13.49 -16.40
CA ALA A 198 10.88 -14.76 -16.16
C ALA A 198 9.35 -14.70 -16.38
N VAL A 199 8.75 -13.50 -16.30
CA VAL A 199 7.33 -13.25 -16.63
C VAL A 199 7.15 -13.09 -18.13
N ILE A 200 7.97 -12.26 -18.77
CA ILE A 200 7.93 -11.98 -20.22
C ILE A 200 8.20 -13.25 -21.03
N ALA A 201 9.19 -14.06 -20.63
CA ALA A 201 9.51 -15.33 -21.28
C ALA A 201 8.36 -16.37 -21.24
N ARG A 202 7.33 -16.13 -20.42
CA ARG A 202 6.11 -16.95 -20.35
C ARG A 202 4.88 -16.30 -20.97
N GLY A 203 5.01 -15.08 -21.52
CA GLY A 203 3.90 -14.32 -22.10
C GLY A 203 2.83 -13.89 -21.09
N ILE A 204 3.10 -13.92 -19.79
CA ILE A 204 2.10 -13.62 -18.75
C ILE A 204 1.95 -12.10 -18.61
N PRO A 205 0.71 -11.55 -18.56
CA PRO A 205 0.45 -10.16 -18.22
C PRO A 205 1.13 -9.72 -16.92
N LEU A 206 1.61 -8.47 -16.88
CA LEU A 206 2.41 -7.94 -15.78
C LEU A 206 1.92 -6.56 -15.34
N PHE A 207 1.70 -6.38 -14.03
CA PHE A 207 1.33 -5.10 -13.45
C PHE A 207 2.34 -4.65 -12.39
N GLY A 208 2.89 -3.44 -12.53
CA GLY A 208 3.80 -2.84 -11.54
C GLY A 208 3.15 -1.75 -10.68
N VAL A 209 3.36 -1.78 -9.37
CA VAL A 209 2.95 -0.69 -8.46
C VAL A 209 4.18 -0.11 -7.76
N CYS A 210 4.36 1.21 -7.82
CA CYS A 210 5.46 1.96 -7.23
C CYS A 210 6.84 1.40 -7.60
N LEU A 211 7.50 0.64 -6.72
CA LEU A 211 8.74 -0.09 -7.02
C LEU A 211 8.59 -1.00 -8.26
N GLY A 212 7.41 -1.59 -8.49
CA GLY A 212 7.11 -2.36 -9.69
C GLY A 212 7.16 -1.54 -10.98
N LEU A 213 6.70 -0.28 -10.98
CA LEU A 213 6.88 0.63 -12.11
C LEU A 213 8.36 0.96 -12.32
N GLN A 214 9.05 1.26 -11.22
CA GLN A 214 10.46 1.64 -11.23
C GLN A 214 11.34 0.52 -11.81
N GLY A 215 11.11 -0.73 -11.41
CA GLY A 215 11.80 -1.89 -11.95
C GLY A 215 11.49 -2.17 -13.42
N LEU A 216 10.25 -1.92 -13.87
CA LEU A 216 9.90 -2.02 -15.29
C LEU A 216 10.63 -0.95 -16.13
N VAL A 217 10.72 0.29 -15.63
CA VAL A 217 11.46 1.36 -16.32
C VAL A 217 12.95 1.03 -16.41
N GLU A 218 13.61 0.62 -15.32
CA GLU A 218 15.03 0.23 -15.35
C GLU A 218 15.28 -0.99 -16.25
N HIS A 219 14.40 -2.00 -16.19
CA HIS A 219 14.52 -3.22 -16.99
C HIS A 219 14.50 -2.94 -18.51
N PHE A 220 13.64 -2.03 -18.97
CA PHE A 220 13.59 -1.62 -20.38
C PHE A 220 14.63 -0.54 -20.76
N GLY A 221 15.62 -0.27 -19.89
CA GLY A 221 16.73 0.66 -20.17
C GLY A 221 16.44 2.13 -19.87
N GLY A 222 15.35 2.42 -19.16
CA GLY A 222 15.04 3.75 -18.67
C GLY A 222 15.83 4.12 -17.41
N VAL A 223 15.80 5.41 -17.06
CA VAL A 223 16.56 5.96 -15.92
C VAL A 223 15.63 6.43 -14.81
N LEU A 224 15.92 6.01 -13.58
CA LEU A 224 15.30 6.58 -12.37
C LEU A 224 16.09 7.77 -11.85
N ASP A 225 15.39 8.67 -11.17
CA ASP A 225 15.96 9.84 -10.52
C ASP A 225 15.29 10.07 -9.15
N VAL A 226 15.87 10.95 -8.34
CA VAL A 226 15.35 11.29 -7.00
C VAL A 226 14.52 12.56 -7.09
N LEU A 227 13.34 12.58 -6.46
CA LEU A 227 12.55 13.80 -6.31
C LEU A 227 13.27 14.80 -5.40
N GLU A 228 13.27 16.07 -5.78
CA GLU A 228 13.75 17.17 -4.93
C GLU A 228 13.03 17.20 -3.58
N TYR A 229 11.73 16.86 -3.58
CA TYR A 229 10.90 16.76 -2.38
C TYR A 229 10.23 15.38 -2.28
N PRO A 230 10.56 14.55 -1.25
CA PRO A 230 9.99 13.22 -1.08
C PRO A 230 8.47 13.20 -0.85
N MET A 231 7.78 12.34 -1.61
CA MET A 231 6.32 12.22 -1.61
C MET A 231 5.89 10.94 -0.89
N HIS A 232 5.89 10.99 0.44
CA HIS A 232 5.43 9.92 1.34
C HIS A 232 4.14 10.32 2.05
N GLY A 233 3.05 9.58 1.82
CA GLY A 233 1.75 9.83 2.45
C GLY A 233 1.00 11.03 1.87
N LYS A 234 1.37 11.51 0.67
CA LYS A 234 0.84 12.75 0.10
C LYS A 234 -0.04 12.46 -1.12
N PRO A 235 -1.24 13.05 -1.22
CA PRO A 235 -2.04 12.95 -2.43
C PRO A 235 -1.62 14.00 -3.47
N SER A 236 -1.60 13.62 -4.74
CA SER A 236 -1.45 14.53 -5.90
C SER A 236 -2.63 14.38 -6.85
N MET A 237 -2.84 15.38 -7.72
CA MET A 237 -3.65 15.19 -8.92
C MET A 237 -2.85 14.45 -9.98
N ILE A 238 -3.45 13.40 -10.53
CA ILE A 238 -2.93 12.57 -11.60
C ILE A 238 -3.73 12.88 -12.86
N ASN A 239 -3.06 13.37 -13.89
CA ASN A 239 -3.62 13.63 -15.21
C ASN A 239 -3.35 12.41 -16.11
N VAL A 240 -4.39 11.86 -16.74
CA VAL A 240 -4.25 10.73 -17.67
C VAL A 240 -4.17 11.25 -19.10
N MET A 241 -3.30 10.64 -19.91
CA MET A 241 -3.13 10.97 -21.33
C MET A 241 -4.21 10.33 -22.20
N ASP A 242 -4.67 9.15 -21.80
CA ASP A 242 -5.86 8.47 -22.34
C ASP A 242 -6.69 7.96 -21.16
N ALA A 243 -8.00 8.21 -21.21
CA ALA A 243 -8.97 7.76 -20.21
C ALA A 243 -9.56 6.38 -20.52
N SER A 244 -9.03 5.68 -21.53
CA SER A 244 -9.38 4.29 -21.87
C SER A 244 -8.58 3.26 -21.04
N GLY A 245 -8.82 1.96 -21.30
CA GLY A 245 -8.09 0.85 -20.70
C GLY A 245 -8.08 0.92 -19.17
N LEU A 246 -6.88 0.99 -18.59
CA LEU A 246 -6.65 1.04 -17.14
C LEU A 246 -7.40 2.19 -16.44
N PHE A 247 -7.60 3.33 -17.11
CA PHE A 247 -8.20 4.54 -16.55
C PHE A 247 -9.69 4.73 -16.89
N THR A 248 -10.32 3.73 -17.52
CA THR A 248 -11.74 3.74 -17.86
C THR A 248 -12.61 4.14 -16.67
N GLY A 249 -13.42 5.19 -16.85
CA GLY A 249 -14.35 5.68 -15.82
C GLY A 249 -13.75 6.64 -14.77
N LEU A 250 -12.52 7.14 -14.97
CA LEU A 250 -11.88 8.13 -14.09
C LEU A 250 -11.85 9.56 -14.64
N GLY A 251 -12.16 9.76 -15.92
CA GLY A 251 -12.04 11.06 -16.57
C GLY A 251 -10.58 11.42 -16.89
N SER A 252 -10.30 12.69 -17.19
CA SER A 252 -8.96 13.17 -17.55
C SER A 252 -8.02 13.39 -16.37
N SER A 253 -8.53 13.47 -15.14
CA SER A 253 -7.70 13.51 -13.94
C SER A 253 -8.41 12.99 -12.68
N PHE A 254 -7.63 12.48 -11.73
CA PHE A 254 -8.11 11.97 -10.43
C PHE A 254 -7.06 12.17 -9.34
N LYS A 255 -7.45 12.02 -8.06
CA LYS A 255 -6.56 12.16 -6.91
C LYS A 255 -6.03 10.80 -6.46
N ALA A 256 -4.71 10.69 -6.24
CA ALA A 256 -4.07 9.43 -5.80
C ALA A 256 -2.94 9.63 -4.79
N GLY A 257 -2.71 8.63 -3.95
CA GLY A 257 -1.65 8.62 -2.92
C GLY A 257 -0.27 8.26 -3.45
N ARG A 258 0.74 9.07 -3.10
CA ARG A 258 2.16 8.86 -3.41
C ARG A 258 2.94 8.44 -2.16
N TYR A 259 3.80 7.43 -2.33
CA TYR A 259 4.72 6.91 -1.32
C TYR A 259 6.09 6.58 -1.95
N HIS A 260 6.71 7.57 -2.60
CA HIS A 260 7.97 7.38 -3.33
C HIS A 260 8.91 8.59 -3.23
N SER A 261 10.21 8.29 -3.22
CA SER A 261 11.29 9.27 -3.42
C SER A 261 11.95 9.13 -4.80
N LEU A 262 11.94 7.92 -5.38
CA LEU A 262 12.43 7.65 -6.73
C LEU A 262 11.29 7.83 -7.74
N TYR A 263 11.62 8.25 -8.96
CA TYR A 263 10.68 8.34 -10.06
C TYR A 263 11.34 8.08 -11.42
N ALA A 264 10.55 7.72 -12.42
CA ALA A 264 11.02 7.52 -13.79
C ALA A 264 11.27 8.85 -14.50
N ARG A 265 12.50 9.09 -14.94
CA ARG A 265 12.89 10.34 -15.61
C ARG A 265 12.31 10.39 -17.03
N LEU A 266 11.29 11.24 -17.25
CA LEU A 266 10.58 11.37 -18.53
C LEU A 266 11.50 11.52 -19.76
N LYS A 267 12.57 12.31 -19.65
CA LYS A 267 13.56 12.54 -20.74
C LYS A 267 14.41 11.31 -21.10
N ALA A 268 14.34 10.25 -20.30
CA ALA A 268 15.07 8.99 -20.46
C ALA A 268 14.10 7.80 -20.34
N MET A 269 12.85 7.98 -20.78
CA MET A 269 11.89 6.88 -20.95
C MET A 269 12.25 6.13 -22.24
N PRO A 270 12.40 4.80 -22.23
CA PRO A 270 12.73 4.02 -23.42
C PRO A 270 11.53 3.93 -24.36
N ASP A 271 11.77 3.93 -25.67
CA ASP A 271 10.72 4.00 -26.69
C ASP A 271 9.67 2.89 -26.58
N VAL A 272 10.01 1.72 -26.04
CA VAL A 272 9.08 0.59 -25.84
C VAL A 272 7.99 0.86 -24.78
N LEU A 273 8.16 1.89 -23.95
CA LEU A 273 7.21 2.34 -22.93
C LEU A 273 6.51 3.64 -23.36
N SER A 274 5.18 3.62 -23.34
CA SER A 274 4.35 4.82 -23.42
C SER A 274 4.04 5.31 -22.00
N VAL A 275 4.28 6.59 -21.73
CA VAL A 275 3.69 7.24 -20.55
C VAL A 275 2.18 7.36 -20.76
N THR A 276 1.39 7.03 -19.73
CA THR A 276 -0.08 7.05 -19.79
C THR A 276 -0.71 7.95 -18.73
N ALA A 277 0.03 8.31 -17.68
CA ALA A 277 -0.40 9.34 -16.72
C ALA A 277 0.80 10.07 -16.12
N MET A 278 0.59 11.33 -15.71
CA MET A 278 1.56 12.19 -15.04
C MET A 278 0.89 12.96 -13.89
N SER A 279 1.64 13.35 -12.87
CA SER A 279 1.14 14.23 -11.80
C SER A 279 1.19 15.71 -12.18
N ASP A 280 0.51 16.52 -11.38
CA ASP A 280 0.56 17.98 -11.35
C ASP A 280 1.99 18.56 -11.31
N ASP A 281 2.92 17.91 -10.60
CA ASP A 281 4.35 18.27 -10.55
C ASP A 281 5.21 17.73 -11.72
N GLY A 282 4.58 17.17 -12.76
CA GLY A 282 5.27 16.72 -13.98
C GLY A 282 6.00 15.37 -13.86
N VAL A 283 5.77 14.61 -12.79
CA VAL A 283 6.37 13.28 -12.60
C VAL A 283 5.58 12.21 -13.38
N VAL A 284 6.26 11.18 -13.88
CA VAL A 284 5.63 10.02 -14.55
C VAL A 284 4.87 9.19 -13.52
N MET A 285 3.56 9.03 -13.72
CA MET A 285 2.66 8.38 -12.76
C MET A 285 2.05 7.07 -13.25
N ALA A 286 2.06 6.82 -14.56
CA ALA A 286 1.77 5.50 -15.12
C ALA A 286 2.42 5.28 -16.49
N ILE A 287 2.66 4.02 -16.82
CA ILE A 287 3.22 3.56 -18.10
C ILE A 287 2.46 2.34 -18.65
N SER A 288 2.59 2.13 -19.96
CA SER A 288 2.20 0.92 -20.68
C SER A 288 3.31 0.51 -21.63
N HIS A 289 3.63 -0.78 -21.73
CA HIS A 289 4.45 -1.27 -22.84
C HIS A 289 3.64 -1.20 -24.15
N ARG A 290 4.29 -0.94 -25.29
CA ARG A 290 3.60 -0.77 -26.58
C ARG A 290 3.10 -2.07 -27.21
N HIS A 291 3.74 -3.20 -26.89
CA HIS A 291 3.53 -4.49 -27.58
C HIS A 291 3.30 -5.67 -26.63
N LEU A 292 3.39 -5.47 -25.32
CA LEU A 292 3.26 -6.54 -24.32
C LEU A 292 2.15 -6.12 -23.34
N PRO A 293 1.43 -7.08 -22.73
CA PRO A 293 0.38 -6.81 -21.74
C PRO A 293 0.98 -6.39 -20.40
N ILE A 294 1.70 -5.26 -20.39
CA ILE A 294 2.45 -4.73 -19.26
C ILE A 294 2.00 -3.30 -18.99
N HIS A 295 1.49 -3.06 -17.79
CA HIS A 295 1.10 -1.74 -17.31
C HIS A 295 1.72 -1.48 -15.94
N ALA A 296 1.93 -0.22 -15.57
CA ALA A 296 2.36 0.09 -14.21
C ALA A 296 1.92 1.48 -13.75
N VAL A 297 1.85 1.68 -12.44
CA VAL A 297 1.50 2.93 -11.77
C VAL A 297 2.53 3.27 -10.69
N GLN A 298 2.88 4.55 -10.54
CA GLN A 298 3.85 5.03 -9.52
C GLN A 298 3.16 5.36 -8.18
N PHE A 299 1.88 5.71 -8.23
CA PHE A 299 1.01 5.89 -7.07
C PHE A 299 0.48 4.55 -6.56
N HIS A 300 -0.13 4.57 -5.37
CA HIS A 300 -0.66 3.40 -4.69
C HIS A 300 -2.20 3.34 -4.81
N PRO A 301 -2.78 2.53 -5.71
CA PRO A 301 -4.22 2.38 -5.86
C PRO A 301 -4.90 1.83 -4.60
N GLU A 302 -4.21 1.03 -3.80
CA GLU A 302 -4.74 0.37 -2.61
C GLU A 302 -4.88 1.29 -1.37
N THR A 303 -4.40 2.53 -1.45
CA THR A 303 -4.38 3.46 -0.30
C THR A 303 -5.64 4.31 -0.19
N ILE A 304 -6.00 4.69 1.04
CA ILE A 304 -7.16 5.56 1.32
C ILE A 304 -7.09 6.93 0.60
N LEU A 305 -5.88 7.40 0.28
CA LEU A 305 -5.65 8.63 -0.48
C LEU A 305 -6.12 8.53 -1.96
N SER A 306 -6.26 7.30 -2.47
CA SER A 306 -6.77 6.96 -3.81
C SER A 306 -8.24 6.49 -3.79
N LEU A 307 -8.94 6.65 -2.66
CA LEU A 307 -10.35 6.25 -2.47
C LEU A 307 -11.35 7.24 -3.08
N VAL A 308 -10.93 8.49 -3.31
CA VAL A 308 -11.77 9.51 -3.98
C VAL A 308 -12.21 8.97 -5.35
N ASN A 309 -13.52 9.04 -5.62
CA ASN A 309 -14.17 8.47 -6.82
C ASN A 309 -13.94 6.96 -7.04
N GLN A 310 -13.50 6.23 -6.00
CA GLN A 310 -13.08 4.82 -6.05
C GLN A 310 -11.95 4.56 -7.06
N ALA A 311 -11.06 5.54 -7.26
CA ALA A 311 -10.08 5.52 -8.35
C ALA A 311 -9.19 4.28 -8.34
N GLY A 312 -8.62 3.95 -7.19
CA GLY A 312 -7.79 2.76 -7.03
C GLY A 312 -8.53 1.45 -7.30
N PHE A 313 -9.79 1.33 -6.88
CA PHE A 313 -10.59 0.12 -7.10
C PHE A 313 -10.99 -0.04 -8.57
N LYS A 314 -11.34 1.06 -9.25
CA LYS A 314 -11.61 1.09 -10.69
C LYS A 314 -10.39 0.65 -11.50
N ILE A 315 -9.19 1.16 -11.17
CA ILE A 315 -7.93 0.75 -11.81
C ILE A 315 -7.71 -0.76 -11.72
N ILE A 316 -7.87 -1.36 -10.53
CA ILE A 316 -7.69 -2.81 -10.35
C ILE A 316 -8.80 -3.59 -11.07
N THR A 317 -10.05 -3.10 -11.08
CA THR A 317 -11.15 -3.73 -11.80
C THR A 317 -10.92 -3.72 -13.32
N ASN A 318 -10.45 -2.59 -13.87
CA ASN A 318 -10.11 -2.42 -15.28
C ASN A 318 -8.93 -3.32 -15.67
N LEU A 319 -7.84 -3.31 -14.89
CA LEU A 319 -6.69 -4.21 -15.06
C LEU A 319 -7.13 -5.66 -15.16
N MET A 320 -7.92 -6.13 -14.19
CA MET A 320 -8.42 -7.51 -14.19
C MET A 320 -9.38 -7.78 -15.35
N GLY A 321 -10.06 -6.77 -15.89
CA GLY A 321 -10.86 -6.87 -17.12
C GLY A 321 -10.03 -7.03 -18.38
N MET A 322 -8.85 -6.40 -18.45
CA MET A 322 -7.92 -6.48 -19.58
C MET A 322 -7.16 -7.81 -19.66
N VAL A 323 -7.06 -8.56 -18.56
CA VAL A 323 -6.47 -9.91 -18.53
C VAL A 323 -7.44 -10.90 -19.20
N SER A 324 -7.21 -11.26 -20.46
CA SER A 324 -7.92 -12.35 -21.14
C SER A 324 -7.57 -13.72 -20.53
N LYS A 325 -8.52 -14.67 -20.57
CA LYS A 325 -8.22 -16.09 -20.31
C LYS A 325 -7.69 -16.84 -21.52
N ASP A 326 -7.94 -16.30 -22.71
CA ASP A 326 -7.77 -17.02 -23.97
C ASP A 326 -6.37 -16.77 -24.55
N ALA A 327 -5.42 -17.59 -24.11
CA ALA A 327 -4.13 -17.82 -24.75
C ALA A 327 -3.60 -19.23 -24.37
N GLN A 328 -4.21 -20.27 -24.97
CA GLN A 328 -3.63 -21.61 -25.15
C GLN A 328 -3.52 -21.90 -26.64
#